data_AF-A0A951H2E4-F1
#
_entry.id   AF-A0A951H2E4-F1
#
_cell.length_a   1.000
_cell.length_b   1.000
_cell.length_c   1.000
_cell.angle_alpha   90.00
_cell.angle_beta   90.00
_cell.angle_gamma   90.00
#
_symmetry.space_group_name_H-M   'P 1'
#
loop_
_entity.id
_entity.type
_entity.pdbx_description
1 polymer ?
#
loop_
_entity_poly.entity_id
_entity_poly.type
_entity_poly.pdbx_seq_one_letter_code
_entity_poly.pdbx_strand_id
1 'polypeptide(L)'
;MTPTRPNHSPLNSGPHPDASPSIGPGCLHLVKMAVGVADIEHLRQLRAARLAERGASWVYTRNHPRRAEAVLAGGSIYWVIRGHIRVRQRVLGFRSERDEAGRGYCLIAVDEDLVPTLTRSCRPFQGWRYLPAGDAPPDVPDPDTRAYGTEMPEAMIAELRSLGLL
;
A
#
# COMPACT_ATOMS: atom_id res chain seq x y z
N MET A 1 37.76 -54.79 -10.54
CA MET A 1 37.59 -53.64 -11.46
C MET A 1 36.11 -53.38 -11.60
N THR A 2 35.58 -52.40 -10.87
CA THR A 2 34.19 -51.93 -10.98
C THR A 2 34.20 -50.44 -10.60
N PRO A 3 33.67 -49.53 -11.43
CA PRO A 3 33.97 -48.10 -11.31
C PRO A 3 33.11 -47.41 -10.26
N THR A 4 33.76 -46.50 -9.54
CA THR A 4 33.24 -45.47 -8.64
C THR A 4 32.09 -44.69 -9.29
N ARG A 5 30.92 -44.65 -8.65
CA ARG A 5 29.86 -43.68 -8.96
C ARG A 5 30.25 -42.31 -8.36
N PRO A 6 30.18 -41.20 -9.13
CA PRO A 6 30.36 -39.88 -8.55
C PRO A 6 29.10 -39.44 -7.79
N ASN A 7 29.40 -38.79 -6.66
CA ASN A 7 28.54 -38.05 -5.76
C ASN A 7 27.66 -37.03 -6.51
N HIS A 8 26.34 -37.11 -6.37
CA HIS A 8 25.41 -36.07 -6.80
C HIS A 8 24.84 -35.39 -5.54
N SER A 9 25.50 -34.31 -5.11
CA SER A 9 24.88 -33.33 -4.22
C SER A 9 23.85 -32.54 -5.02
N PRO A 10 22.61 -32.33 -4.54
CA PRO A 10 21.73 -31.35 -5.15
C PRO A 10 22.26 -29.95 -4.83
N LEU A 11 22.72 -29.27 -5.88
CA LEU A 11 22.90 -27.83 -5.91
C LEU A 11 21.53 -27.15 -5.86
N ASN A 12 21.47 -26.13 -5.02
CA ASN A 12 20.62 -24.95 -5.14
C ASN A 12 19.15 -25.04 -4.67
N SER A 13 18.88 -24.40 -3.55
CA SER A 13 17.64 -23.67 -3.33
C SER A 13 18.04 -22.32 -2.73
N GLY A 14 18.43 -21.39 -3.61
CA GLY A 14 18.55 -19.99 -3.25
C GLY A 14 17.21 -19.47 -2.70
N PRO A 15 17.22 -18.39 -1.90
CA PRO A 15 16.00 -17.85 -1.35
C PRO A 15 15.06 -17.40 -2.48
N HIS A 16 13.86 -17.98 -2.52
CA HIS A 16 12.74 -17.47 -3.30
C HIS A 16 12.48 -16.00 -2.90
N PRO A 17 12.57 -15.02 -3.82
CA PRO A 17 12.22 -13.64 -3.54
C PRO A 17 10.71 -13.46 -3.75
N ASP A 18 9.90 -14.21 -3.01
CA ASP A 18 8.44 -13.99 -3.00
C ASP A 18 7.88 -14.18 -1.59
N ALA A 19 8.59 -13.59 -0.62
CA ALA A 19 8.01 -13.32 0.68
C ALA A 19 7.27 -12.00 0.58
N SER A 20 6.01 -12.06 0.11
CA SER A 20 5.01 -11.08 0.55
C SER A 20 5.20 -10.87 2.06
N PRO A 21 5.41 -9.64 2.56
CA PRO A 21 5.78 -9.44 3.95
C PRO A 21 4.70 -10.04 4.84
N SER A 22 5.04 -11.11 5.55
CA SER A 22 4.16 -11.77 6.50
C SER A 22 3.78 -10.74 7.56
N ILE A 23 2.57 -10.19 7.44
CA ILE A 23 2.01 -9.21 8.37
C ILE A 23 1.83 -9.94 9.71
N GLY A 24 2.74 -9.69 10.65
CA GLY A 24 2.70 -10.34 11.96
C GLY A 24 1.41 -10.03 12.72
N PRO A 25 0.92 -10.94 13.58
CA PRO A 25 -0.26 -10.71 14.41
C PRO A 25 0.03 -9.57 15.40
N GLY A 26 -0.36 -8.36 15.03
CA GLY A 26 -0.03 -7.13 15.76
C GLY A 26 0.18 -5.89 14.88
N CYS A 27 0.39 -6.09 13.58
CA CYS A 27 0.52 -5.00 12.62
C CYS A 27 -0.81 -4.24 12.43
N LEU A 28 -0.72 -2.91 12.39
CA LEU A 28 -1.84 -2.02 12.13
C LEU A 28 -1.58 -1.18 10.89
N HIS A 29 -2.64 -0.90 10.17
CA HIS A 29 -2.63 0.07 9.10
C HIS A 29 -3.32 1.37 9.56
N LEU A 30 -3.15 2.41 8.76
CA LEU A 30 -3.88 3.66 8.88
C LEU A 30 -4.81 3.77 7.67
N VAL A 31 -5.96 4.41 7.84
CA VAL A 31 -6.82 4.82 6.73
C VAL A 31 -7.05 6.32 6.81
N LYS A 32 -6.91 7.02 5.69
CA LYS A 32 -7.00 8.49 5.63
C LYS A 32 -7.76 8.95 4.39
N MET A 33 -8.59 9.97 4.57
CA MET A 33 -9.27 10.64 3.46
C MET A 33 -8.28 11.44 2.62
N ALA A 34 -8.27 11.19 1.31
CA ALA A 34 -7.55 11.98 0.33
C ALA A 34 -8.44 13.16 -0.13
N VAL A 35 -8.60 14.15 0.76
CA VAL A 35 -9.45 15.32 0.47
C VAL A 35 -8.88 16.11 -0.71
N GLY A 36 -9.72 16.46 -1.67
CA GLY A 36 -9.32 17.19 -2.88
C GLY A 36 -8.67 16.33 -3.98
N VAL A 37 -8.50 15.02 -3.73
CA VAL A 37 -7.92 14.09 -4.70
C VAL A 37 -9.02 13.44 -5.53
N ALA A 38 -8.85 13.45 -6.85
CA ALA A 38 -9.84 12.93 -7.79
C ALA A 38 -9.71 11.41 -7.99
N ASP A 39 -8.49 10.94 -8.17
CA ASP A 39 -8.11 9.56 -8.49
C ASP A 39 -6.68 9.25 -8.02
N ILE A 40 -6.19 8.04 -8.31
CA ILE A 40 -4.86 7.58 -7.89
C ILE A 40 -3.75 8.37 -8.61
N GLU A 41 -3.96 8.78 -9.86
CA GLU A 41 -2.96 9.51 -10.64
C GLU A 41 -2.78 10.93 -10.13
N HIS A 42 -3.87 11.62 -9.79
CA HIS A 42 -3.81 12.90 -9.11
C HIS A 42 -3.07 12.77 -7.76
N LEU A 43 -3.30 11.69 -6.99
CA LEU A 43 -2.54 11.45 -5.76
C LEU A 43 -1.04 11.29 -6.05
N ARG A 44 -0.67 10.53 -7.09
CA ARG A 44 0.71 10.31 -7.53
C ARG A 44 1.41 11.63 -7.86
N GLN A 45 0.75 12.50 -8.63
CA GLN A 45 1.28 13.82 -8.99
C GLN A 45 1.53 14.69 -7.76
N LEU A 46 0.56 14.76 -6.83
CA LEU A 46 0.71 15.52 -5.59
C LEU A 46 1.85 14.97 -4.71
N ARG A 47 2.08 13.66 -4.74
CA ARG A 47 3.17 13.01 -3.99
C ARG A 47 4.52 13.29 -4.63
N ALA A 48 4.63 13.14 -5.94
CA ALA A 48 5.85 13.41 -6.71
C ALA A 48 6.29 14.88 -6.57
N ALA A 49 5.35 15.84 -6.63
CA ALA A 49 5.65 17.25 -6.41
C ALA A 49 6.24 17.49 -5.01
N ARG A 50 5.66 16.89 -3.96
CA ARG A 50 6.17 17.02 -2.59
C ARG A 50 7.54 16.37 -2.40
N LEU A 51 7.76 15.24 -3.04
CA LEU A 51 9.05 14.56 -3.04
C LEU A 51 10.12 15.44 -3.69
N ALA A 52 9.84 16.02 -4.85
CA ALA A 52 10.76 16.93 -5.55
C ALA A 52 11.09 18.18 -4.72
N GLU A 53 10.11 18.75 -4.01
CA GLU A 53 10.30 19.93 -3.17
C GLU A 53 11.09 19.66 -1.88
N ARG A 54 10.92 18.49 -1.27
CA ARG A 54 11.34 18.23 0.13
C ARG A 54 12.23 17.01 0.32
N GLY A 55 12.53 16.28 -0.74
CA GLY A 55 13.33 15.04 -0.72
C GLY A 55 12.65 13.85 -0.02
N ALA A 56 11.39 13.99 0.43
CA ALA A 56 10.63 12.90 1.01
C ALA A 56 9.11 13.12 0.92
N SER A 57 8.36 12.03 0.81
CA SER A 57 6.91 12.04 0.77
C SER A 57 6.33 12.01 2.18
N TRP A 58 5.84 13.17 2.65
CA TRP A 58 5.26 13.32 3.99
C TRP A 58 3.73 13.45 3.97
N VAL A 59 3.09 12.84 4.96
CA VAL A 59 1.68 13.04 5.26
C VAL A 59 1.52 13.81 6.57
N TYR A 60 0.91 14.98 6.48
CA TYR A 60 0.62 15.81 7.64
C TYR A 60 -0.59 15.29 8.42
N THR A 61 -0.45 15.24 9.73
CA THR A 61 -1.51 14.95 10.67
C THR A 61 -1.36 15.81 11.92
N ARG A 62 -2.48 16.24 12.51
CA ARG A 62 -2.48 17.00 13.76
C ARG A 62 -2.05 16.14 14.96
N ASN A 63 -2.44 14.87 14.97
CA ASN A 63 -2.25 13.99 16.13
C ASN A 63 -1.23 12.89 15.81
N HIS A 64 -0.33 12.62 16.75
CA HIS A 64 0.59 11.50 16.67
C HIS A 64 -0.15 10.17 16.90
N PRO A 65 0.10 9.11 16.10
CA PRO A 65 -0.48 7.81 16.35
C PRO A 65 0.02 7.20 17.66
N ARG A 66 -0.88 6.95 18.61
CA ARG A 66 -0.54 6.29 19.89
C ARG A 66 0.02 4.87 19.73
N ARG A 67 -0.30 4.19 18.63
CA ARG A 67 0.14 2.82 18.31
C ARG A 67 1.15 2.83 17.16
N ALA A 68 2.06 3.82 17.15
CA ALA A 68 3.03 4.01 16.07
C ALA A 68 3.88 2.75 15.83
N GLU A 69 4.34 2.08 16.88
CA GLU A 69 5.15 0.85 16.78
C GLU A 69 4.42 -0.26 16.00
N ALA A 70 3.13 -0.47 16.29
CA ALA A 70 2.30 -1.44 15.57
C ALA A 70 2.11 -1.07 14.09
N VAL A 71 2.15 0.22 13.75
CA VAL A 71 2.11 0.68 12.35
C VAL A 71 3.48 0.55 11.69
N LEU A 72 4.58 0.73 12.41
CA LEU A 72 5.93 0.57 11.85
C LEU A 72 6.29 -0.90 11.61
N ALA A 73 5.66 -1.83 12.35
CA ALA A 73 5.81 -3.28 12.25
C ALA A 73 5.20 -3.91 10.96
N GLY A 74 5.22 -3.21 9.82
CA GLY A 74 4.68 -3.69 8.55
C GLY A 74 3.49 -2.88 7.99
N GLY A 75 3.03 -1.87 8.71
CA GLY A 75 1.83 -1.12 8.39
C GLY A 75 1.93 -0.21 7.16
N SER A 76 0.74 0.14 6.66
CA SER A 76 0.55 1.00 5.49
C SER A 76 -0.49 2.05 5.80
N ILE A 77 -0.47 3.16 5.06
CA ILE A 77 -1.58 4.09 4.99
C ILE A 77 -2.42 3.78 3.75
N TYR A 78 -3.72 3.61 3.95
CA TYR A 78 -4.72 3.38 2.92
C TYR A 78 -5.44 4.69 2.63
N TRP A 79 -5.56 5.03 1.35
CA TRP A 79 -6.15 6.28 0.89
C TRP A 79 -7.59 6.07 0.45
N VAL A 80 -8.49 6.83 1.06
CA VAL A 80 -9.89 6.91 0.64
C VAL A 80 -10.03 8.03 -0.38
N ILE A 81 -10.33 7.67 -1.62
CA ILE A 81 -10.57 8.56 -2.75
C ILE A 81 -12.02 8.38 -3.18
N ARG A 82 -12.79 9.47 -3.21
CA ARG A 82 -14.23 9.47 -3.58
C ARG A 82 -15.03 8.40 -2.82
N GLY A 83 -14.83 8.30 -1.51
CA GLY A 83 -15.56 7.36 -0.63
C GLY A 83 -15.12 5.89 -0.72
N HIS A 84 -14.02 5.60 -1.41
CA HIS A 84 -13.51 4.24 -1.56
C HIS A 84 -12.02 4.16 -1.22
N ILE A 85 -11.61 3.13 -0.49
CA ILE A 85 -10.20 2.75 -0.38
C ILE A 85 -9.77 2.20 -1.73
N ARG A 86 -8.69 2.76 -2.30
CA ARG A 86 -8.23 2.42 -3.65
C ARG A 86 -6.73 2.16 -3.76
N VAL A 87 -5.94 2.66 -2.82
CA VAL A 87 -4.48 2.61 -2.90
C VAL A 87 -3.88 2.68 -1.51
N ARG A 88 -2.75 2.01 -1.31
CA ARG A 88 -1.96 2.05 -0.08
C ARG A 88 -0.52 2.48 -0.34
N GLN A 89 0.12 2.98 0.70
CA GLN A 89 1.56 3.25 0.74
C GLN A 89 2.15 2.69 2.03
N ARG A 90 3.36 2.14 2.00
CA ARG A 90 4.04 1.67 3.19
C ARG A 90 4.37 2.88 4.10
N VAL A 91 4.18 2.71 5.41
CA VAL A 91 4.60 3.72 6.39
C VAL A 91 6.04 3.43 6.80
N LEU A 92 6.92 4.41 6.63
CA LEU A 92 8.35 4.30 6.89
C LEU A 92 8.75 4.87 8.26
N GLY A 93 7.97 5.81 8.79
CA GLY A 93 8.35 6.53 10.00
C GLY A 93 7.34 7.58 10.44
N PHE A 94 7.56 8.09 11.66
CA PHE A 94 6.80 9.22 12.21
C PHE A 94 7.78 10.26 12.75
N ARG A 95 7.53 11.54 12.47
CA ARG A 95 8.27 12.67 13.02
C ARG A 95 7.30 13.63 13.68
N SER A 96 7.57 14.01 14.93
CA SER A 96 6.78 15.03 15.62
C SER A 96 7.48 16.38 15.49
N GLU A 97 6.73 17.40 15.07
CA GLU A 97 7.22 18.77 14.92
C GLU A 97 6.22 19.75 15.52
N ARG A 98 6.62 21.02 15.61
CA ARG A 98 5.77 22.12 16.10
C ARG A 98 5.74 23.22 15.05
N ASP A 99 4.58 23.84 14.86
CA ASP A 99 4.45 25.01 14.01
C ASP A 99 4.98 26.27 14.71
N GLU A 100 5.04 27.40 13.99
CA GLU A 100 5.47 28.70 14.52
C GLU A 100 4.61 29.19 15.69
N ALA A 101 3.37 28.71 15.79
CA ALA A 101 2.45 28.99 16.90
C ALA A 101 2.59 27.98 18.06
N GLY A 102 3.58 27.09 18.03
CA GLY A 102 3.87 26.10 19.06
C GLY A 102 2.96 24.86 19.06
N ARG A 103 2.03 24.75 18.10
CA ARG A 103 1.10 23.62 17.99
C ARG A 103 1.82 22.40 17.42
N GLY A 104 1.72 21.28 18.13
CA GLY A 104 2.29 20.02 17.70
C GLY A 104 1.59 19.45 16.46
N TYR A 105 2.37 18.90 15.54
CA TYR A 105 1.89 18.12 14.42
C TYR A 105 2.81 16.91 14.19
N CYS A 106 2.32 15.95 13.43
CA CYS A 106 3.03 14.73 13.08
C CYS A 106 3.14 14.61 11.56
N LEU A 107 4.34 14.29 11.11
CA LEU A 107 4.67 13.92 9.74
C LEU A 107 4.78 12.40 9.68
N ILE A 108 4.00 11.77 8.83
CA ILE A 108 4.14 10.35 8.51
C ILE A 108 5.02 10.24 7.28
N ALA A 109 6.16 9.59 7.40
CA ALA A 109 6.99 9.22 6.27
C ALA A 109 6.28 8.08 5.54
N VAL A 110 6.01 8.25 4.25
CA VAL A 110 5.45 7.19 3.43
C VAL A 110 6.37 6.90 2.26
N ASP A 111 6.30 5.66 1.80
CA ASP A 111 6.96 5.23 0.57
C ASP A 111 6.46 6.05 -0.63
N GLU A 112 7.29 6.12 -1.66
CA GLU A 112 6.97 6.74 -2.95
C GLU A 112 5.96 5.87 -3.70
N ASP A 113 6.05 4.55 -3.52
CA ASP A 113 5.22 3.58 -4.21
C ASP A 113 3.76 3.63 -3.76
N LEU A 114 2.88 3.85 -4.74
CA LEU A 114 1.43 3.79 -4.61
C LEU A 114 0.95 2.43 -5.11
N VAL A 115 0.63 1.52 -4.18
CA VAL A 115 0.16 0.17 -4.49
C VAL A 115 -1.36 0.15 -4.58
N PRO A 116 -1.97 -0.11 -5.75
CA PRO A 116 -3.42 -0.18 -5.89
C PRO A 116 -4.01 -1.32 -5.05
N THR A 117 -5.18 -1.10 -4.47
CA THR A 117 -5.90 -2.10 -3.66
C THR A 117 -7.24 -2.42 -4.29
N LEU A 118 -7.79 -3.59 -3.99
CA LEU A 118 -9.19 -3.87 -4.30
C LEU A 118 -10.09 -2.77 -3.70
N THR A 119 -11.05 -2.31 -4.50
CA THR A 119 -11.92 -1.20 -4.11
C THR A 119 -12.79 -1.62 -2.94
N ARG A 120 -12.69 -0.90 -1.81
CA ARG A 120 -13.56 -1.10 -0.64
C ARG A 120 -14.28 0.20 -0.29
N SER A 121 -15.60 0.17 -0.16
CA SER A 121 -16.38 1.33 0.26
C SER A 121 -15.99 1.77 1.67
N CYS A 122 -15.92 3.08 1.90
CA CYS A 122 -15.52 3.64 3.18
C CYS A 122 -16.38 4.86 3.51
N ARG A 123 -17.01 4.84 4.68
CA ARG A 123 -17.81 5.97 5.15
C ARG A 123 -16.91 7.18 5.40
N PRO A 124 -17.33 8.41 5.05
CA PRO A 124 -16.56 9.60 5.32
C PRO A 124 -16.20 9.74 6.81
N PHE A 125 -14.96 10.14 7.09
CA PHE A 125 -14.50 10.46 8.45
C PHE A 125 -13.48 11.60 8.41
N GLN A 126 -13.28 12.24 9.55
CA GLN A 126 -12.29 13.31 9.66
C GLN A 126 -10.92 12.75 10.08
N GLY A 127 -9.87 13.20 9.39
CA GLY A 127 -8.49 12.84 9.75
C GLY A 127 -8.10 11.44 9.28
N TRP A 128 -7.62 10.62 10.21
CA TRP A 128 -7.17 9.24 9.97
C TRP A 128 -7.70 8.31 11.07
N ARG A 129 -7.80 7.02 10.77
CA ARG A 129 -8.19 5.97 11.72
C ARG A 129 -7.24 4.78 11.63
N TYR A 130 -7.20 3.97 12.69
CA TYR A 130 -6.56 2.65 12.59
C TYR A 130 -7.42 1.72 11.74
N LEU A 131 -6.74 0.91 10.94
CA LEU A 131 -7.30 -0.14 10.12
C LEU A 131 -6.62 -1.46 10.53
N PRO A 132 -7.34 -2.38 11.18
CA PRO A 132 -6.82 -3.71 11.48
C PRO A 132 -6.38 -4.43 10.19
N ALA A 133 -5.34 -5.27 10.27
CA ALA A 133 -4.85 -6.03 9.12
C ALA A 133 -5.95 -6.87 8.45
N GLY A 134 -6.83 -7.51 9.22
CA GLY A 134 -7.95 -8.29 8.68
C GLY A 134 -9.04 -7.46 7.99
N ASP A 135 -9.07 -6.14 8.19
CA ASP A 135 -9.98 -5.22 7.51
C ASP A 135 -9.34 -4.55 6.29
N ALA A 136 -8.03 -4.69 6.11
CA ALA A 136 -7.33 -4.04 5.02
C ALA A 136 -7.70 -4.72 3.69
N PRO A 137 -8.15 -3.97 2.66
CA PRO A 137 -8.37 -4.57 1.35
C PRO A 137 -7.03 -5.10 0.80
N PRO A 138 -7.04 -6.26 0.13
CA PRO A 138 -5.84 -6.80 -0.50
C PRO A 138 -5.42 -5.94 -1.69
N ASP A 139 -4.18 -6.11 -2.11
CA ASP A 139 -3.64 -5.41 -3.28
C ASP A 139 -4.30 -5.91 -4.56
N VAL A 140 -4.38 -5.05 -5.58
CA VAL A 140 -4.73 -5.50 -6.92
C VAL A 140 -3.58 -6.39 -7.40
N PRO A 141 -3.84 -7.65 -7.80
CA PRO A 141 -2.79 -8.48 -8.36
C PRO A 141 -2.19 -7.79 -9.58
N ASP A 142 -0.88 -7.87 -9.72
CA ASP A 142 -0.17 -7.35 -10.88
C ASP A 142 -0.85 -7.89 -12.16
N PRO A 143 -1.12 -7.05 -13.18
CA PRO A 143 -1.64 -7.54 -14.46
C PRO A 143 -0.81 -8.67 -15.06
N ASP A 144 0.50 -8.74 -14.77
CA ASP A 144 1.39 -9.82 -15.23
C ASP A 144 1.28 -11.09 -14.37
N THR A 145 0.82 -10.99 -13.13
CA THR A 145 0.57 -12.13 -12.22
C THR A 145 -0.78 -12.81 -12.50
N ARG A 146 -1.31 -12.67 -13.72
CA ARG A 146 -2.42 -13.51 -14.25
C ARG A 146 -1.95 -14.94 -14.52
N ALA A 147 -1.41 -15.60 -13.51
CA ALA A 147 -1.41 -17.06 -13.39
C ALA A 147 -2.75 -17.53 -12.80
N TYR A 148 -3.86 -17.13 -13.42
CA TYR A 148 -5.14 -17.83 -13.31
C TYR A 148 -5.75 -17.83 -14.71
N GLY A 149 -5.82 -19.01 -15.30
CA GLY A 149 -6.29 -19.27 -16.65
C GLY A 149 -7.77 -18.95 -16.82
N THR A 150 -8.08 -17.68 -17.04
CA THR A 150 -9.20 -17.28 -17.87
C THR A 150 -8.76 -16.01 -18.58
N GLU A 151 -8.28 -16.17 -19.81
CA GLU A 151 -8.31 -15.10 -20.81
C GLU A 151 -9.75 -14.56 -20.81
N MET A 152 -9.99 -13.40 -20.20
CA MET A 152 -11.29 -12.74 -20.38
C MET A 152 -11.33 -12.31 -21.84
N PRO A 153 -12.21 -12.88 -22.68
CA PRO A 153 -12.25 -12.53 -24.09
C PRO A 153 -12.47 -11.04 -24.22
N GLU A 154 -11.80 -10.40 -25.16
CA GLU A 154 -11.82 -8.96 -25.38
C GLU A 154 -13.25 -8.40 -25.49
N ALA A 155 -14.17 -9.21 -26.01
CA ALA A 155 -15.61 -8.94 -26.07
C ALA A 155 -16.25 -8.71 -24.68
N MET A 156 -15.87 -9.48 -23.66
CA MET A 156 -16.40 -9.33 -22.30
C MET A 156 -15.81 -8.10 -21.60
N ILE A 157 -14.56 -7.74 -21.89
CA ILE A 157 -13.95 -6.48 -21.42
C ILE A 157 -14.64 -5.27 -22.07
N ALA A 158 -14.97 -5.36 -23.36
CA ALA A 158 -15.72 -4.34 -24.07
C ALA A 158 -17.14 -4.18 -23.50
N GLU A 159 -17.83 -5.28 -23.19
CA GLU A 159 -19.14 -5.25 -22.54
C GLU A 159 -19.07 -4.63 -21.14
N LEU A 160 -18.10 -5.02 -20.31
CA LEU A 160 -17.94 -4.44 -18.97
C LEU A 160 -17.61 -2.94 -19.00
N ARG A 161 -16.81 -2.48 -19.97
CA ARG A 161 -16.58 -1.04 -20.23
C ARG A 161 -17.85 -0.34 -20.70
N SER A 162 -18.62 -0.96 -21.60
CA SER A 162 -19.91 -0.43 -22.07
C SER A 162 -20.96 -0.34 -20.97
N LEU A 163 -20.89 -1.23 -19.97
CA LEU A 163 -21.78 -1.26 -18.80
C LEU A 163 -21.27 -0.41 -17.63
N GLY A 164 -20.09 0.22 -17.75
CA GLY A 164 -19.53 1.10 -16.72
C GLY A 164 -19.07 0.38 -15.44
N LEU A 165 -18.69 -0.90 -15.55
CA LEU A 165 -18.30 -1.77 -14.43
C LEU A 165 -16.78 -1.99 -14.33
N LEU A 166 -16.00 -1.34 -15.21
CA LEU A 166 -14.54 -1.30 -15.24
C LEU A 166 -14.02 0.14 -15.21
#